data_AF-A0A6P7G6D6-F1
#
_entry.id   AF-A0A6P7G6D6-F1
#
_cell.length_a   1.000
_cell.length_b   1.000
_cell.length_c   1.000
_cell.angle_alpha   90.00
_cell.angle_beta   90.00
_cell.angle_gamma   90.00
#
_symmetry.space_group_name_H-M   'P 1'
#
loop_
_entity.id
_entity.type
_entity.pdbx_description
1 polymer ?
#
loop_
_entity_poly.entity_id
_entity_poly.type
_entity_poly.pdbx_seq_one_letter_code
_entity_poly.pdbx_strand_id
1 'polypeptide(L)'
;MMIFGQERERRSRYNRQVQPWSTVGATPCMEQVAGPPMPTRIGNYYQTPLPHPWRPTIGYELVEAMPLPSQHATNAMVDPCYTPYGMATEPLKFPNLVTGFERNPAHAARAALYTRYTPLEWTQNALKLFNESDTNRNYSERLRGDFIRVMRETDEKTAQGQRESGRRLGERITDTTFWRNEVRTELERLIAEADLMQGVKRAVQKALDDIEGPLHIAQECLYHREKRDGIDMVHDIAEHALLKEIETYRNKQEQLRILLSKASDQMRNNRAAQAELEKDVQSKDSALGIDNMCHQLNNFSKGINYYGGIEKYDPTIFFGFNVQQEIFDLEKNIELLKKAIVDKSNPMRVAQTRLEARSHRKEIELCRDTAQDRLVYEVKDLQDSIEILHRKLQEAEAQHQQLLKTRSTLETDLHNKVNSLFIDREKCMGLRRSFPITATIKY
;
A
#
# COMPACT_ATOMS: atom_id res chain seq x y z
N MET A 1 0.80 65.01 -18.61
CA MET A 1 0.70 64.10 -17.45
C MET A 1 1.54 62.87 -17.80
N MET A 2 2.81 62.90 -17.40
CA MET A 2 3.75 61.75 -17.42
C MET A 2 3.32 60.79 -16.29
N ILE A 3 3.61 59.49 -16.31
CA ILE A 3 4.92 58.90 -15.98
C ILE A 3 5.02 57.50 -16.64
N PHE A 4 6.12 57.31 -17.37
CA PHE A 4 6.71 56.05 -17.83
C PHE A 4 7.77 55.58 -16.80
N GLY A 5 7.99 54.26 -16.71
CA GLY A 5 9.20 53.66 -16.14
C GLY A 5 8.91 52.64 -15.03
N GLN A 6 9.62 51.52 -14.88
CA GLN A 6 10.82 51.04 -15.55
C GLN A 6 10.96 49.55 -15.25
N GLU A 7 11.06 48.76 -16.32
CA GLU A 7 11.60 47.41 -16.30
C GLU A 7 13.04 47.53 -16.81
N ARG A 8 14.03 47.44 -15.90
CA ARG A 8 15.47 47.20 -16.11
C ARG A 8 16.22 47.67 -14.87
N GLU A 9 16.83 46.73 -14.14
CA GLU A 9 18.17 46.84 -13.54
C GLU A 9 18.34 45.77 -12.46
N ARG A 10 19.15 44.75 -12.74
CA ARG A 10 20.05 44.11 -11.76
C ARG A 10 20.93 43.07 -12.44
N ARG A 11 21.87 43.57 -13.24
CA ARG A 11 23.16 42.90 -13.48
C ARG A 11 24.27 43.89 -13.14
N SER A 12 25.23 43.41 -12.35
CA SER A 12 26.56 43.95 -12.12
C SER A 12 26.72 45.14 -11.17
N ARG A 13 27.16 44.85 -9.94
CA ARG A 13 28.31 45.57 -9.34
C ARG A 13 29.23 44.56 -8.65
N TYR A 14 30.46 44.53 -9.15
CA TYR A 14 31.64 43.89 -8.59
C TYR A 14 31.98 44.40 -7.17
N ASN A 15 32.72 43.54 -6.44
CA ASN A 15 33.69 43.83 -5.36
C ASN A 15 33.20 44.35 -4.00
N ARG A 16 33.43 43.52 -2.95
CA ARG A 16 33.99 43.90 -1.63
C ARG A 16 34.31 42.61 -0.84
N GLN A 17 35.57 42.20 -0.72
CA GLN A 17 36.55 42.55 0.33
C GLN A 17 36.02 42.36 1.77
N VAL A 18 36.53 41.31 2.40
CA VAL A 18 36.39 40.92 3.81
C VAL A 18 37.50 41.62 4.61
N GLN A 19 37.16 42.32 5.69
CA GLN A 19 38.06 42.78 6.76
C GLN A 19 37.25 43.26 7.99
N PRO A 20 37.86 43.36 9.20
CA PRO A 20 37.56 42.47 10.34
C PRO A 20 36.79 43.16 11.47
N TRP A 21 36.21 42.35 12.37
CA TRP A 21 35.54 42.86 13.57
C TRP A 21 36.48 42.89 14.78
N SER A 22 36.59 44.11 15.33
CA SER A 22 36.81 44.46 16.73
C SER A 22 38.24 44.73 17.24
N THR A 23 38.41 45.97 17.69
CA THR A 23 39.53 46.60 18.39
C THR A 23 39.02 47.20 19.70
N VAL A 24 39.10 46.48 20.83
CA VAL A 24 39.22 47.05 22.19
C VAL A 24 39.86 45.99 23.10
N GLY A 25 40.91 46.36 23.84
CA GLY A 25 41.75 45.45 24.62
C GLY A 25 41.34 45.26 26.09
N ALA A 26 41.74 44.12 26.65
CA ALA A 26 41.89 43.88 28.09
C ALA A 26 43.05 42.89 28.33
N THR A 27 43.91 43.21 29.29
CA THR A 27 45.14 42.48 29.66
C THR A 27 44.86 41.24 30.52
N PRO A 28 45.78 40.25 30.55
CA PRO A 28 45.55 38.94 31.15
C PRO A 28 45.74 38.96 32.67
N CYS A 29 44.66 38.77 33.41
CA CYS A 29 44.71 38.43 34.83
C CYS A 29 44.10 37.04 35.02
N MET A 30 44.94 36.01 35.13
CA MET A 30 44.78 34.98 36.16
C MET A 30 45.95 34.00 36.12
N GLU A 31 46.47 33.82 37.31
CA GLU A 31 47.63 33.08 37.78
C GLU A 31 47.40 31.56 37.66
N GLN A 32 48.48 30.78 37.47
CA GLN A 32 48.45 29.32 37.53
C GLN A 32 48.17 28.87 38.96
N VAL A 33 46.94 28.43 39.25
CA VAL A 33 46.66 27.64 40.45
C VAL A 33 46.78 26.16 40.09
N ALA A 34 47.88 25.56 40.53
CA ALA A 34 48.09 24.12 40.49
C ALA A 34 47.19 23.44 41.54
N GLY A 35 46.06 22.89 41.08
CA GLY A 35 45.28 21.90 41.83
C GLY A 35 45.82 20.48 41.59
N PRO A 36 45.65 19.54 42.54
CA PRO A 36 46.10 18.16 42.35
C PRO A 36 45.40 17.52 41.13
N PRO A 37 46.08 16.63 40.38
CA PRO A 37 45.50 16.02 39.20
C PRO A 37 44.26 15.20 39.60
N MET A 38 43.12 15.56 39.01
CA MET A 38 41.90 14.76 39.08
C MET A 38 42.19 13.40 38.43
N PRO A 39 41.89 12.27 39.10
CA PRO A 39 42.06 10.97 38.48
C PRO A 39 41.16 10.87 37.26
N THR A 40 41.75 10.49 36.13
CA THR A 40 41.03 10.09 34.93
C THR A 40 40.09 8.95 35.30
N ARG A 41 38.78 9.23 35.36
CA ARG A 41 37.78 8.16 35.30
C ARG A 41 37.94 7.50 33.94
N ILE A 42 38.61 6.35 33.92
CA ILE A 42 38.51 5.39 32.83
C ILE A 42 37.05 4.95 32.83
N GLY A 43 36.27 5.51 31.91
CA GLY A 43 34.94 5.01 31.61
C GLY A 43 35.09 3.59 31.11
N ASN A 44 34.69 2.61 31.93
CA ASN A 44 34.45 1.26 31.46
C ASN A 44 33.26 1.32 30.50
N TYR A 45 33.55 1.47 29.22
CA TYR A 45 32.57 1.24 28.16
C TYR A 45 32.22 -0.26 28.18
N TYR A 46 30.93 -0.56 28.26
CA TYR A 46 30.41 -1.92 28.20
C TYR A 46 30.95 -2.63 26.95
N GLN A 47 31.79 -3.65 27.14
CA GLN A 47 32.09 -4.62 26.11
C GLN A 47 30.85 -5.49 25.90
N THR A 48 30.18 -5.32 24.76
CA THR A 48 29.25 -6.32 24.25
C THR A 48 30.05 -7.53 23.74
N PRO A 49 29.76 -8.78 24.14
CA PRO A 49 30.63 -9.94 23.86
C PRO A 49 30.70 -10.38 22.39
N LEU A 50 29.91 -9.79 21.49
CA LEU A 50 29.84 -10.19 20.09
C LEU A 50 29.82 -8.95 19.17
N PRO A 51 30.87 -8.73 18.34
CA PRO A 51 30.88 -7.63 17.39
C PRO A 51 29.92 -7.92 16.23
N HIS A 52 29.00 -7.00 15.96
CA HIS A 52 28.15 -7.04 14.76
C HIS A 52 29.02 -6.72 13.53
N PRO A 53 28.87 -7.40 12.37
CA PRO A 53 29.88 -7.37 11.30
C PRO A 53 30.09 -6.02 10.58
N TRP A 54 29.26 -5.01 10.84
CA TRP A 54 29.22 -3.76 10.05
C TRP A 54 29.14 -2.46 10.87
N ARG A 55 29.43 -2.50 12.19
CA ARG A 55 29.53 -1.26 12.98
C ARG A 55 31.00 -0.88 13.13
N PRO A 56 31.48 0.24 12.54
CA PRO A 56 32.80 0.77 12.87
C PRO A 56 32.80 1.21 14.33
N THR A 57 33.71 0.67 15.13
CA THR A 57 34.04 1.20 16.45
C THR A 57 34.51 2.63 16.23
N ILE A 58 33.80 3.62 16.77
CA ILE A 58 34.21 5.03 16.68
C ILE A 58 35.42 5.20 17.61
N GLY A 59 36.58 4.87 17.07
CA GLY A 59 37.88 5.27 17.57
C GLY A 59 38.59 5.91 16.39
N TYR A 60 38.68 7.24 16.39
CA TYR A 60 39.62 7.90 15.50
C TYR A 60 41.01 7.58 16.06
N GLU A 61 41.66 6.53 15.56
CA GLU A 61 43.11 6.49 15.65
C GLU A 61 43.62 7.58 14.70
N LEU A 62 44.06 8.69 15.30
CA LEU A 62 45.01 9.58 14.66
C LEU A 62 46.21 8.71 14.32
N VAL A 63 46.31 8.27 13.07
CA VAL A 63 47.58 7.79 12.54
C VAL A 63 48.45 9.02 12.47
N GLU A 64 49.20 9.28 13.55
CA GLU A 64 50.34 10.17 13.50
C GLU A 64 51.27 9.60 12.44
N ALA A 65 51.32 10.26 11.28
CA ALA A 65 52.34 10.01 10.29
C ALA A 65 53.67 10.34 10.97
N MET A 66 54.36 9.33 11.48
CA MET A 66 55.66 9.50 12.10
C MET A 66 56.58 10.13 11.06
N PRO A 67 57.04 11.37 11.23
CA PRO A 67 57.92 11.98 10.26
C PRO A 67 59.22 11.18 10.30
N LEU A 68 59.62 10.61 9.16
CA LEU A 68 60.91 9.96 9.03
C LEU A 68 61.98 11.00 9.42
N PRO A 69 62.89 10.67 10.36
CA PRO A 69 63.90 11.62 10.79
C PRO A 69 64.73 12.06 9.58
N SER A 70 64.88 13.37 9.39
CA SER A 70 65.69 13.94 8.32
C SER A 70 67.16 13.59 8.55
N GLN A 71 67.60 12.47 8.02
CA GLN A 71 69.02 12.15 7.97
C GLN A 71 69.70 13.04 6.91
N HIS A 72 70.64 13.86 7.37
CA HIS A 72 71.54 14.61 6.52
C HIS A 72 72.40 13.60 5.72
N ALA A 73 72.51 13.81 4.41
CA ALA A 73 73.36 12.97 3.56
C ALA A 73 74.84 13.20 3.91
N THR A 74 75.38 12.41 4.84
CA THR A 74 76.82 12.32 5.09
C THR A 74 77.39 11.13 4.32
N ASN A 75 78.46 11.35 3.55
CA ASN A 75 79.23 10.35 2.77
C ASN A 75 79.97 9.30 3.63
N ALA A 76 79.39 8.83 4.73
CA ALA A 76 79.97 7.75 5.51
C ALA A 76 79.49 6.41 4.93
N MET A 77 80.44 5.57 4.52
CA MET A 77 80.17 4.17 4.20
C MET A 77 79.63 3.49 5.46
N VAL A 78 78.33 3.22 5.49
CA VAL A 78 77.70 2.45 6.57
C VAL A 78 77.94 0.99 6.26
N ASP A 79 78.76 0.35 7.09
CA ASP A 79 78.98 -1.10 7.08
C ASP A 79 77.69 -1.79 7.55
N PRO A 80 77.03 -2.64 6.73
CA PRO A 80 75.75 -3.21 7.09
C PRO A 80 75.98 -4.60 7.69
N CYS A 81 75.95 -4.74 9.01
CA CYS A 81 75.43 -5.97 9.63
C CYS A 81 75.39 -5.89 11.17
N TYR A 82 74.19 -5.96 11.73
CA TYR A 82 73.95 -6.87 12.84
C TYR A 82 72.95 -7.92 12.36
N THR A 83 73.44 -9.10 12.03
CA THR A 83 72.62 -10.28 11.69
C THR A 83 72.84 -11.34 12.77
N PRO A 84 71.77 -11.88 13.39
CA PRO A 84 71.90 -12.99 14.32
C PRO A 84 72.41 -14.26 13.61
N TYR A 85 73.26 -15.00 14.29
CA TYR A 85 73.97 -16.19 13.79
C TYR A 85 73.03 -17.21 13.13
N GLY A 86 73.28 -17.54 11.86
CA GLY A 86 72.68 -18.71 11.17
C GLY A 86 71.86 -18.42 9.91
N MET A 87 71.54 -17.16 9.59
CA MET A 87 70.89 -16.78 8.33
C MET A 87 71.78 -15.84 7.51
N ALA A 88 72.91 -16.36 7.03
CA ALA A 88 73.72 -15.67 6.03
C ALA A 88 73.12 -15.90 4.64
N THR A 89 72.10 -15.12 4.26
CA THR A 89 71.88 -14.87 2.84
C THR A 89 72.93 -13.85 2.42
N GLU A 90 73.76 -14.18 1.43
CA GLU A 90 74.76 -13.22 0.92
C GLU A 90 74.07 -11.87 0.64
N PRO A 91 74.57 -10.76 1.20
CA PRO A 91 74.02 -9.46 0.88
C PRO A 91 74.15 -9.24 -0.62
N LEU A 92 73.04 -8.91 -1.28
CA LEU A 92 73.01 -8.53 -2.70
C LEU A 92 74.02 -7.39 -2.92
N LYS A 93 75.21 -7.74 -3.39
CA LYS A 93 76.22 -6.79 -3.85
C LYS A 93 75.70 -6.20 -5.16
N PHE A 94 75.03 -5.07 -5.07
CA PHE A 94 74.78 -4.25 -6.24
C PHE A 94 76.13 -3.85 -6.86
N PRO A 95 76.33 -4.01 -8.17
CA PRO A 95 77.56 -3.61 -8.82
C PRO A 95 77.82 -2.13 -8.52
N ASN A 96 78.90 -1.85 -7.79
CA ASN A 96 79.34 -0.49 -7.58
C ASN A 96 79.79 0.07 -8.95
N LEU A 97 78.96 0.92 -9.54
CA LEU A 97 79.18 1.52 -10.86
C LEU A 97 80.50 2.30 -10.99
N VAL A 98 81.20 2.57 -9.88
CA VAL A 98 82.48 3.29 -9.86
C VAL A 98 83.68 2.35 -9.68
N THR A 99 83.51 1.15 -9.12
CA THR A 99 84.63 0.27 -8.79
C THR A 99 84.55 -1.14 -9.40
N GLY A 100 83.45 -1.49 -10.07
CA GLY A 100 83.19 -2.85 -10.56
C GLY A 100 83.51 -3.14 -12.04
N PHE A 101 83.99 -2.18 -12.82
CA PHE A 101 84.36 -2.42 -14.22
C PHE A 101 85.83 -2.07 -14.45
N GLU A 102 86.63 -3.01 -14.94
CA GLU A 102 87.90 -2.77 -15.63
C GLU A 102 87.71 -2.02 -16.97
N ARG A 103 86.77 -1.06 -17.03
CA ARG A 103 86.51 -0.20 -18.19
C ARG A 103 86.53 1.26 -17.76
N ASN A 104 87.35 2.02 -18.48
CA ASN A 104 87.53 3.48 -18.47
C ASN A 104 86.50 4.27 -17.62
N PRO A 105 86.93 5.04 -16.59
CA PRO A 105 86.06 5.87 -15.74
C PRO A 105 85.10 6.80 -16.51
N ALA A 106 85.49 7.23 -17.72
CA ALA A 106 84.63 8.02 -18.60
C ALA A 106 83.39 7.24 -19.07
N HIS A 107 83.47 5.91 -19.18
CA HIS A 107 82.38 5.02 -19.58
C HIS A 107 81.39 4.79 -18.44
N ALA A 108 81.87 4.68 -17.20
CA ALA A 108 81.06 4.60 -15.98
C ALA A 108 80.35 5.93 -15.69
N ALA A 109 81.04 7.07 -15.83
CA ALA A 109 80.45 8.40 -15.68
C ALA A 109 79.40 8.69 -16.77
N ARG A 110 79.66 8.29 -18.03
CA ARG A 110 78.64 8.34 -19.10
C ARG A 110 77.46 7.42 -18.79
N ALA A 111 77.70 6.18 -18.37
CA ALA A 111 76.62 5.27 -17.99
C ALA A 111 75.79 5.83 -16.82
N ALA A 112 76.41 6.45 -15.82
CA ALA A 112 75.73 7.12 -14.71
C ALA A 112 74.90 8.33 -15.15
N LEU A 113 75.36 9.12 -16.13
CA LEU A 113 74.59 10.23 -16.72
C LEU A 113 73.36 9.74 -17.50
N TYR A 114 73.42 8.53 -18.08
CA TYR A 114 72.31 7.92 -18.82
C TYR A 114 71.43 6.96 -17.98
N THR A 115 71.80 6.67 -16.72
CA THR A 115 71.07 5.74 -15.83
C THR A 115 70.50 6.42 -14.57
N ARG A 116 70.83 7.70 -14.33
CA ARG A 116 70.34 8.46 -13.17
C ARG A 116 69.39 9.55 -13.61
N TYR A 117 68.34 9.74 -12.83
CA TYR A 117 67.37 10.80 -13.04
C TYR A 117 68.00 12.17 -12.83
N THR A 118 67.66 13.09 -13.71
CA THR A 118 68.01 14.51 -13.61
C THR A 118 67.22 15.17 -12.46
N PRO A 119 67.70 16.29 -11.90
CA PRO A 119 66.93 17.07 -10.91
C PRO A 119 65.55 17.51 -11.41
N LEU A 120 65.42 17.73 -12.71
CA LEU A 120 64.14 18.03 -13.35
C LEU A 120 63.19 16.82 -13.30
N GLU A 121 63.67 15.63 -13.65
CA GLU A 121 62.87 14.39 -13.57
C GLU A 121 62.49 14.05 -12.11
N TRP A 122 63.37 14.32 -11.14
CA TRP A 122 63.08 14.15 -9.72
C TRP A 122 62.00 15.11 -9.22
N THR A 123 62.11 16.40 -9.54
CA THR A 123 61.10 17.41 -9.17
C THR A 123 59.76 17.15 -9.86
N GLN A 124 59.76 16.73 -11.13
CA GLN A 124 58.55 16.33 -11.86
C GLN A 124 57.87 15.11 -11.21
N ASN A 125 58.63 14.10 -10.79
CA ASN A 125 58.08 12.93 -10.12
C ASN A 125 57.52 13.27 -8.72
N ALA A 126 58.21 14.11 -7.95
CA ALA A 126 57.71 14.57 -6.65
C ALA A 126 56.40 15.37 -6.77
N LEU A 127 56.30 16.26 -7.76
CA LEU A 127 55.07 17.00 -8.07
C LEU A 127 53.94 16.05 -8.51
N LYS A 128 54.24 15.04 -9.32
CA LYS A 128 53.27 14.03 -9.75
C LYS A 128 52.68 13.28 -8.55
N LEU A 129 53.52 12.77 -7.65
CA LEU A 129 53.09 12.02 -6.47
C LEU A 129 52.28 12.89 -5.49
N PHE A 130 52.67 14.16 -5.31
CA PHE A 130 51.91 15.10 -4.49
C PHE A 130 50.50 15.34 -5.07
N ASN A 131 50.41 15.61 -6.37
CA ASN A 131 49.13 15.82 -7.05
C ASN A 131 48.23 14.57 -6.96
N GLU A 132 48.80 13.38 -7.16
CA GLU A 132 48.09 12.09 -7.01
C GLU A 132 47.58 11.88 -5.57
N SER A 133 48.39 12.19 -4.56
CA SER A 133 47.96 12.12 -3.16
C SER A 133 46.85 13.12 -2.82
N ASP A 134 46.94 14.37 -3.30
CA ASP A 134 45.93 15.39 -3.02
C ASP A 134 44.60 15.07 -3.71
N THR A 135 44.64 14.61 -4.96
CA THR A 135 43.45 14.12 -5.67
C THR A 135 42.79 12.92 -4.96
N ASN A 136 43.58 11.96 -4.46
CA ASN A 136 43.04 10.83 -3.70
C ASN A 136 42.43 11.26 -2.35
N ARG A 137 43.07 12.20 -1.63
CA ARG A 137 42.52 12.77 -0.40
C ARG A 137 41.18 13.46 -0.65
N ASN A 138 41.12 14.32 -1.66
CA ASN A 138 39.90 15.03 -2.05
C ASN A 138 38.77 14.05 -2.46
N TYR A 139 39.10 12.96 -3.15
CA TYR A 139 38.14 11.91 -3.47
C TYR A 139 37.61 11.19 -2.22
N SER A 140 38.50 10.82 -1.29
CA SER A 140 38.14 10.19 -0.02
C SER A 140 37.25 11.08 0.86
N GLU A 141 37.55 12.38 0.94
CA GLU A 141 36.73 13.36 1.66
C GLU A 141 35.32 13.47 1.09
N ARG A 142 35.20 13.54 -0.25
CA ARG A 142 33.89 13.54 -0.92
C ARG A 142 33.10 12.25 -0.65
N LEU A 143 33.77 11.09 -0.75
CA LEU A 143 33.14 9.79 -0.51
C LEU A 143 32.63 9.67 0.93
N ARG A 144 33.39 10.15 1.93
CA ARG A 144 32.92 10.22 3.33
C ARG A 144 31.71 11.15 3.48
N GLY A 145 31.72 12.29 2.80
CA GLY A 145 30.57 13.20 2.74
C GLY A 145 29.32 12.54 2.15
N ASP A 146 29.49 11.77 1.07
CA ASP A 146 28.41 11.01 0.42
C ASP A 146 27.86 9.91 1.33
N PHE A 147 28.71 9.15 2.03
CA PHE A 147 28.26 8.14 2.99
C PHE A 147 27.41 8.74 4.11
N ILE A 148 27.86 9.86 4.70
CA ILE A 148 27.10 10.54 5.76
C ILE A 148 25.74 11.02 5.24
N ARG A 149 25.69 11.57 4.02
CA ARG A 149 24.45 12.02 3.40
C ARG A 149 23.48 10.86 3.20
N VAL A 150 23.94 9.76 2.58
CA VAL A 150 23.10 8.58 2.32
C VAL A 150 22.59 7.95 3.62
N MET A 151 23.42 7.87 4.67
CA MET A 151 22.99 7.39 5.98
C MET A 151 21.85 8.26 6.55
N ARG A 152 22.03 9.59 6.55
CA ARG A 152 20.99 10.52 7.05
C ARG A 152 19.70 10.45 6.24
N GLU A 153 19.79 10.45 4.92
CA GLU A 153 18.62 10.34 4.05
C GLU A 153 17.88 9.02 4.27
N THR A 154 18.61 7.93 4.51
CA THR A 154 18.03 6.62 4.82
C THR A 154 17.33 6.64 6.17
N ASP A 155 17.98 7.15 7.22
CA ASP A 155 17.41 7.26 8.56
C ASP A 155 16.14 8.12 8.57
N GLU A 156 16.16 9.27 7.90
CA GLU A 156 15.00 10.16 7.78
C GLU A 156 13.85 9.49 7.04
N LYS A 157 14.11 8.85 5.89
CA LYS A 157 13.09 8.12 5.13
C LYS A 157 12.52 6.95 5.93
N THR A 158 13.35 6.18 6.62
CA THR A 158 12.89 5.07 7.48
C THR A 158 12.02 5.59 8.63
N ALA A 159 12.45 6.65 9.32
CA ALA A 159 11.67 7.23 10.42
C ALA A 159 10.35 7.83 9.94
N GLN A 160 10.34 8.51 8.79
CA GLN A 160 9.12 9.05 8.18
C GLN A 160 8.18 7.93 7.74
N GLY A 161 8.69 6.89 7.07
CA GLY A 161 7.91 5.74 6.64
C GLY A 161 7.23 5.03 7.82
N GLN A 162 7.98 4.74 8.89
CA GLN A 162 7.44 4.11 10.10
C GLN A 162 6.34 4.97 10.76
N ARG A 163 6.54 6.30 10.86
CA ARG A 163 5.51 7.22 11.40
C ARG A 163 4.24 7.22 10.55
N GLU A 164 4.37 7.30 9.24
CA GLU A 164 3.21 7.31 8.34
C GLU A 164 2.48 5.97 8.36
N SER A 165 3.20 4.84 8.33
CA SER A 165 2.60 3.51 8.46
C SER A 165 1.85 3.35 9.78
N GLY A 166 2.43 3.78 10.89
CA GLY A 166 1.76 3.78 12.20
C GLY A 166 0.48 4.62 12.20
N ARG A 167 0.53 5.84 11.65
CA ARG A 167 -0.64 6.72 11.53
C ARG A 167 -1.76 6.07 10.71
N ARG A 168 -1.44 5.50 9.55
CA ARG A 168 -2.39 4.80 8.66
C ARG A 168 -3.02 3.57 9.31
N LEU A 169 -2.24 2.79 10.05
CA LEU A 169 -2.76 1.67 10.84
C LEU A 169 -3.73 2.16 11.92
N GLY A 170 -3.42 3.27 12.60
CA GLY A 170 -4.30 3.88 13.60
C GLY A 170 -5.64 4.36 13.01
N GLU A 171 -5.61 5.01 11.84
CA GLU A 171 -6.82 5.40 11.10
C GLU A 171 -7.68 4.17 10.78
N ARG A 172 -7.06 3.14 10.18
CA ARG A 172 -7.75 1.90 9.82
C ARG A 172 -8.35 1.16 11.02
N ILE A 173 -7.66 1.13 12.16
CA ILE A 173 -8.17 0.56 13.42
C ILE A 173 -9.41 1.32 13.86
N THR A 174 -9.40 2.65 13.77
CA THR A 174 -10.54 3.50 14.14
C THR A 174 -11.74 3.22 13.25
N ASP A 175 -11.55 3.22 11.92
CA ASP A 175 -12.61 2.96 10.95
C ASP A 175 -13.19 1.55 11.11
N THR A 176 -12.32 0.54 11.23
CA THR A 176 -12.76 -0.86 11.37
C THR A 176 -13.45 -1.09 12.71
N THR A 177 -13.02 -0.40 13.77
CA THR A 177 -13.66 -0.41 15.09
C THR A 177 -15.06 0.17 15.03
N PHE A 178 -15.22 1.32 14.37
CA PHE A 178 -16.51 1.95 14.15
C PHE A 178 -17.45 1.01 13.41
N TRP A 179 -17.06 0.50 12.25
CA TRP A 179 -17.91 -0.38 11.45
C TRP A 179 -18.24 -1.69 12.14
N ARG A 180 -17.30 -2.29 12.89
CA ARG A 180 -17.61 -3.47 13.70
C ARG A 180 -18.69 -3.16 14.74
N ASN A 181 -18.60 -2.03 15.43
CA ASN A 181 -19.57 -1.67 16.46
C ASN A 181 -20.96 -1.39 15.86
N GLU A 182 -21.03 -0.74 14.70
CA GLU A 182 -22.28 -0.53 13.96
C GLU A 182 -22.90 -1.87 13.56
N VAL A 183 -22.12 -2.78 12.96
CA VAL A 183 -22.60 -4.11 12.55
C VAL A 183 -23.05 -4.94 13.78
N ARG A 184 -22.33 -4.86 14.90
CA ARG A 184 -22.73 -5.52 16.16
C ARG A 184 -24.04 -4.96 16.71
N THR A 185 -24.22 -3.64 16.65
CA THR A 185 -25.47 -2.98 17.08
C THR A 185 -26.65 -3.40 16.20
N GLU A 186 -26.46 -3.44 14.88
CA GLU A 186 -27.49 -3.91 13.95
C GLU A 186 -27.80 -5.41 14.15
N LEU A 187 -26.79 -6.23 14.44
CA LEU A 187 -26.98 -7.64 14.78
C LEU A 187 -27.85 -7.79 16.04
N GLU A 188 -27.59 -7.01 17.09
CA GLU A 188 -28.40 -7.02 18.32
C GLU A 188 -29.85 -6.59 18.05
N ARG A 189 -30.06 -5.55 17.23
CA ARG A 189 -31.40 -5.11 16.80
C ARG A 189 -32.13 -6.21 16.02
N LEU A 190 -31.44 -6.88 15.10
CA LEU A 190 -32.02 -7.95 14.30
C LEU A 190 -32.39 -9.18 15.14
N ILE A 191 -31.57 -9.53 16.14
CA ILE A 191 -31.87 -10.61 17.09
C ILE A 191 -33.14 -10.26 17.89
N ALA A 192 -33.21 -9.04 18.43
CA ALA A 192 -34.40 -8.60 19.17
C ALA A 192 -35.67 -8.62 18.29
N GLU A 193 -35.59 -8.16 17.04
CA GLU A 193 -36.70 -8.22 16.08
C GLU A 193 -37.09 -9.67 15.73
N ALA A 194 -36.12 -10.57 15.60
CA ALA A 194 -36.39 -12.00 15.37
C ALA A 194 -37.14 -12.64 16.55
N ASP A 195 -36.80 -12.26 17.79
CA ASP A 195 -37.51 -12.73 19.00
C ASP A 195 -38.96 -12.21 19.05
N LEU A 196 -39.18 -10.94 18.70
CA LEU A 196 -40.52 -10.36 18.56
C LEU A 196 -41.33 -11.08 17.48
N MET A 197 -40.73 -11.33 16.31
CA MET A 197 -41.35 -12.07 15.21
C MET A 197 -41.73 -13.50 15.63
N GLN A 198 -40.88 -14.17 16.40
CA GLN A 198 -41.16 -15.48 16.97
C GLN A 198 -42.31 -15.44 17.99
N GLY A 199 -42.46 -14.33 18.72
CA GLY A 199 -43.61 -14.07 19.58
C GLY A 199 -44.91 -13.95 18.78
N VAL A 200 -44.91 -13.13 17.71
CA VAL A 200 -46.06 -12.95 16.82
C VAL A 200 -46.45 -14.26 16.14
N LYS A 201 -45.48 -15.04 15.65
CA LYS A 201 -45.74 -16.36 15.06
C LYS A 201 -46.48 -17.29 16.03
N ARG A 202 -46.02 -17.35 17.28
CA ARG A 202 -46.68 -18.15 18.34
C ARG A 202 -48.09 -17.65 18.64
N ALA A 203 -48.31 -16.34 18.68
CA ALA A 203 -49.63 -15.76 18.92
C ALA A 203 -50.61 -16.06 17.77
N VAL A 204 -50.17 -15.95 16.51
CA VAL A 204 -50.99 -16.28 15.33
C VAL A 204 -51.33 -17.77 15.29
N GLN A 205 -50.36 -18.64 15.60
CA GLN A 205 -50.60 -20.08 15.69
C GLN A 205 -51.66 -20.39 16.77
N LYS A 206 -51.50 -19.82 17.96
CA LYS A 206 -52.47 -20.01 19.05
C LYS A 206 -53.87 -19.53 18.64
N ALA A 207 -53.98 -18.38 17.99
CA ALA A 207 -55.27 -17.87 17.52
C ALA A 207 -55.92 -18.78 16.46
N LEU A 208 -55.12 -19.48 15.65
CA LEU A 208 -55.60 -20.48 14.71
C LEU A 208 -56.18 -21.69 15.46
N ASP A 209 -55.44 -22.20 16.44
CA ASP A 209 -55.83 -23.35 17.27
C ASP A 209 -57.10 -23.04 18.09
N ASP A 210 -57.19 -21.83 18.66
CA ASP A 210 -58.34 -21.37 19.45
C ASP A 210 -59.66 -21.30 18.62
N ILE A 211 -59.58 -21.15 17.29
CA ILE A 211 -60.76 -21.13 16.40
C ILE A 211 -61.31 -22.54 16.12
N GLU A 212 -60.52 -23.60 16.26
CA GLU A 212 -60.94 -24.96 15.89
C GLU A 212 -62.14 -25.44 16.71
N GLY A 213 -62.14 -25.17 18.02
CA GLY A 213 -63.24 -25.55 18.93
C GLY A 213 -64.58 -24.91 18.55
N PRO A 214 -64.70 -23.57 18.52
CA PRO A 214 -65.92 -22.88 18.12
C PRO A 214 -66.42 -23.25 16.72
N LEU A 215 -65.50 -23.40 15.75
CA LEU A 215 -65.85 -23.82 14.39
C LEU A 215 -66.47 -25.23 14.37
N HIS A 216 -65.87 -26.18 15.10
CA HIS A 216 -66.39 -27.54 15.17
C HIS A 216 -67.78 -27.57 15.83
N ILE A 217 -67.98 -26.82 16.91
CA ILE A 217 -69.30 -26.73 17.57
C ILE A 217 -70.36 -26.17 16.62
N ALA A 218 -70.06 -25.07 15.89
CA ALA A 218 -71.00 -24.49 14.93
C ALA A 218 -71.36 -25.47 13.80
N GLN A 219 -70.37 -26.25 13.32
CA GLN A 219 -70.57 -27.30 12.32
C GLN A 219 -71.43 -28.46 12.84
N GLU A 220 -71.19 -28.95 14.06
CA GLU A 220 -72.01 -30.01 14.69
C GLU A 220 -73.46 -29.54 14.92
N CYS A 221 -73.65 -28.30 15.38
CA CYS A 221 -74.97 -27.70 15.52
C CYS A 221 -75.74 -27.70 14.19
N LEU A 222 -75.08 -27.32 13.09
CA LEU A 222 -75.69 -27.34 11.76
C LEU A 222 -76.00 -28.78 11.31
N TYR A 223 -75.03 -29.70 11.46
CA TYR A 223 -75.18 -31.11 11.11
C TYR A 223 -76.37 -31.79 11.81
N HIS A 224 -76.59 -31.50 13.10
CA HIS A 224 -77.75 -32.02 13.82
C HIS A 224 -79.08 -31.40 13.36
N ARG A 225 -79.08 -30.11 12.97
CA ARG A 225 -80.28 -29.43 12.47
C ARG A 225 -80.73 -29.92 11.10
N GLU A 226 -79.79 -30.37 10.27
CA GLU A 226 -80.09 -31.00 8.97
C GLU A 226 -80.86 -32.33 9.11
N LYS A 227 -80.90 -32.95 10.29
CA LYS A 227 -81.61 -34.21 10.56
C LYS A 227 -83.10 -34.02 10.91
N ARG A 228 -83.63 -32.80 10.85
CA ARG A 228 -85.08 -32.56 11.05
C ARG A 228 -85.86 -33.09 9.86
N ASP A 229 -87.05 -33.63 10.11
CA ASP A 229 -87.88 -34.28 9.08
C ASP A 229 -89.09 -33.42 8.67
N GLY A 230 -89.55 -33.61 7.43
CA GLY A 230 -90.82 -33.06 6.95
C GLY A 230 -90.85 -31.53 6.94
N ILE A 231 -91.93 -30.95 7.48
CA ILE A 231 -92.17 -29.49 7.42
C ILE A 231 -91.22 -28.69 8.34
N ASP A 232 -90.59 -29.35 9.32
CA ASP A 232 -89.71 -28.71 10.30
C ASP A 232 -88.27 -28.52 9.79
N MET A 233 -87.96 -29.05 8.60
CA MET A 233 -86.75 -28.74 7.83
C MET A 233 -86.89 -27.36 7.17
N VAL A 234 -86.66 -26.31 7.95
CA VAL A 234 -86.85 -24.92 7.54
C VAL A 234 -85.54 -24.14 7.63
N HIS A 235 -85.27 -23.35 6.58
CA HIS A 235 -84.23 -22.32 6.57
C HIS A 235 -84.61 -21.13 7.46
N ASP A 236 -84.44 -21.32 8.75
CA ASP A 236 -84.74 -20.32 9.76
C ASP A 236 -83.55 -19.39 10.05
N ILE A 237 -83.79 -18.41 10.90
CA ILE A 237 -82.79 -17.40 11.30
C ILE A 237 -81.58 -18.06 11.97
N ALA A 238 -81.79 -19.15 12.72
CA ALA A 238 -80.72 -19.83 13.45
C ALA A 238 -79.79 -20.60 12.50
N GLU A 239 -80.32 -21.25 11.46
CA GLU A 239 -79.50 -21.88 10.42
C GLU A 239 -78.65 -20.84 9.68
N HIS A 240 -79.26 -19.73 9.25
CA HIS A 240 -78.53 -18.64 8.60
C HIS A 240 -77.43 -18.04 9.49
N ALA A 241 -77.68 -17.91 10.79
CA ALA A 241 -76.67 -17.43 11.73
C ALA A 241 -75.49 -18.40 11.86
N LEU A 242 -75.73 -19.71 11.98
CA LEU A 242 -74.69 -20.75 12.05
C LEU A 242 -73.84 -20.80 10.77
N LEU A 243 -74.47 -20.72 9.59
CA LEU A 243 -73.75 -20.70 8.32
C LEU A 243 -72.80 -19.49 8.22
N LYS A 244 -73.29 -18.30 8.59
CA LYS A 244 -72.47 -17.08 8.61
C LYS A 244 -71.34 -17.15 9.64
N GLU A 245 -71.59 -17.75 10.79
CA GLU A 245 -70.57 -17.99 11.82
C GLU A 245 -69.46 -18.91 11.30
N ILE A 246 -69.81 -20.05 10.69
CA ILE A 246 -68.86 -21.00 10.07
C ILE A 246 -68.04 -20.31 8.97
N GLU A 247 -68.69 -19.54 8.09
CA GLU A 247 -68.02 -18.78 7.04
C GLU A 247 -67.00 -17.80 7.64
N THR A 248 -67.39 -17.08 8.70
CA THR A 248 -66.52 -16.12 9.39
C THR A 248 -65.28 -16.81 9.96
N TYR A 249 -65.45 -17.94 10.67
CA TYR A 249 -64.32 -18.70 11.20
C TYR A 249 -63.39 -19.22 10.11
N ARG A 250 -63.92 -19.77 9.01
CA ARG A 250 -63.11 -20.25 7.88
C ARG A 250 -62.32 -19.11 7.24
N ASN A 251 -62.95 -17.96 7.03
CA ASN A 251 -62.29 -16.77 6.50
C ASN A 251 -61.16 -16.28 7.42
N LYS A 252 -61.36 -16.35 8.75
CA LYS A 252 -60.33 -15.97 9.73
C LYS A 252 -59.19 -16.98 9.81
N GLN A 253 -59.47 -18.28 9.75
CA GLN A 253 -58.43 -19.31 9.66
C GLN A 253 -57.53 -19.08 8.44
N GLU A 254 -58.10 -18.80 7.27
CA GLU A 254 -57.31 -18.55 6.06
C GLU A 254 -56.41 -17.30 6.20
N GLN A 255 -56.96 -16.20 6.72
CA GLN A 255 -56.17 -15.00 7.00
C GLN A 255 -55.00 -15.27 7.96
N LEU A 256 -55.22 -16.05 9.02
CA LEU A 256 -54.19 -16.41 9.99
C LEU A 256 -53.13 -17.35 9.39
N ARG A 257 -53.50 -18.32 8.54
CA ARG A 257 -52.54 -19.20 7.84
C ARG A 257 -51.61 -18.40 6.92
N ILE A 258 -52.16 -17.43 6.19
CA ILE A 258 -51.35 -16.54 5.33
C ILE A 258 -50.36 -15.73 6.18
N LEU A 259 -50.81 -15.17 7.31
CA LEU A 259 -49.93 -14.43 8.22
C LEU A 259 -48.84 -15.32 8.82
N LEU A 260 -49.16 -16.55 9.19
CA LEU A 260 -48.21 -17.53 9.71
C LEU A 260 -47.11 -17.88 8.69
N SER A 261 -47.48 -18.04 7.42
CA SER A 261 -46.52 -18.24 6.32
C SER A 261 -45.60 -17.04 6.18
N LYS A 262 -46.16 -15.82 6.12
CA LYS A 262 -45.39 -14.58 6.02
C LYS A 262 -44.43 -14.39 7.19
N ALA A 263 -44.88 -14.65 8.42
CA ALA A 263 -44.03 -14.59 9.61
C ALA A 263 -42.88 -15.61 9.53
N SER A 264 -43.15 -16.83 9.06
CA SER A 264 -42.14 -17.88 8.91
C SER A 264 -41.10 -17.55 7.83
N ASP A 265 -41.53 -16.95 6.72
CA ASP A 265 -40.63 -16.47 5.67
C ASP A 265 -39.76 -15.31 6.16
N GLN A 266 -40.35 -14.34 6.88
CA GLN A 266 -39.61 -13.23 7.45
C GLN A 266 -38.57 -13.72 8.47
N MET A 267 -38.91 -14.69 9.31
CA MET A 267 -37.95 -15.31 10.23
C MET A 267 -36.76 -15.96 9.52
N ARG A 268 -37.00 -16.66 8.40
CA ARG A 268 -35.93 -17.26 7.60
C ARG A 268 -35.01 -16.18 7.03
N ASN A 269 -35.58 -15.08 6.54
CA ASN A 269 -34.80 -13.94 6.03
C ASN A 269 -33.98 -13.28 7.14
N ASN A 270 -34.58 -13.03 8.31
CA ASN A 270 -33.87 -12.48 9.46
C ASN A 270 -32.71 -13.40 9.89
N ARG A 271 -32.90 -14.73 9.89
CA ARG A 271 -31.84 -15.68 10.23
C ARG A 271 -30.69 -15.66 9.23
N ALA A 272 -30.99 -15.53 7.94
CA ALA A 272 -29.97 -15.40 6.91
C ALA A 272 -29.17 -14.10 7.06
N ALA A 273 -29.85 -12.97 7.27
CA ALA A 273 -29.20 -11.69 7.53
C ALA A 273 -28.35 -11.73 8.81
N GLN A 274 -28.83 -12.39 9.87
CA GLN A 274 -28.09 -12.59 11.11
C GLN A 274 -26.77 -13.32 10.88
N ALA A 275 -26.79 -14.43 10.12
CA ALA A 275 -25.58 -15.21 9.84
C ALA A 275 -24.52 -14.41 9.06
N GLU A 276 -24.94 -13.58 8.10
CA GLU A 276 -24.02 -12.70 7.37
C GLU A 276 -23.40 -11.63 8.27
N LEU A 277 -24.20 -11.00 9.14
CA LEU A 277 -23.70 -10.02 10.10
C LEU A 277 -22.74 -10.66 11.12
N GLU A 278 -23.04 -11.87 11.62
CA GLU A 278 -22.15 -12.61 12.54
C GLU A 278 -20.78 -12.89 11.90
N LYS A 279 -20.78 -13.35 10.64
CA LYS A 279 -19.55 -13.60 9.87
C LYS A 279 -18.75 -12.31 9.65
N ASP A 280 -19.43 -11.22 9.34
CA ASP A 280 -18.79 -9.93 9.11
C ASP A 280 -18.17 -9.36 10.40
N VAL A 281 -18.86 -9.46 11.53
CA VAL A 281 -18.30 -9.11 12.85
C VAL A 281 -17.05 -9.94 13.14
N GLN A 282 -17.09 -11.26 12.93
CA GLN A 282 -15.94 -12.14 13.17
C GLN A 282 -14.73 -11.79 12.29
N SER A 283 -14.98 -11.46 11.02
CA SER A 283 -13.94 -11.01 10.08
C SER A 283 -13.31 -9.69 10.55
N LYS A 284 -14.13 -8.72 10.95
CA LYS A 284 -13.66 -7.42 11.47
C LYS A 284 -12.92 -7.56 12.78
N ASP A 285 -13.35 -8.42 13.70
CA ASP A 285 -12.64 -8.70 14.95
C ASP A 285 -11.26 -9.33 14.68
N SER A 286 -11.17 -10.25 13.72
CA SER A 286 -9.90 -10.85 13.30
C SER A 286 -8.96 -9.82 12.67
N ALA A 287 -9.46 -8.99 11.76
CA ALA A 287 -8.71 -7.92 11.13
C ALA A 287 -8.20 -6.89 12.15
N LEU A 288 -9.07 -6.47 13.09
CA LEU A 288 -8.69 -5.58 14.19
C LEU A 288 -7.64 -6.20 15.10
N GLY A 289 -7.70 -7.49 15.38
CA GLY A 289 -6.67 -8.18 16.17
C GLY A 289 -5.29 -8.09 15.52
N ILE A 290 -5.24 -8.33 14.20
CA ILE A 290 -4.00 -8.21 13.41
C ILE A 290 -3.53 -6.77 13.34
N ASP A 291 -4.41 -5.83 12.99
CA ASP A 291 -4.05 -4.41 12.83
C ASP A 291 -3.58 -3.79 14.16
N ASN A 292 -4.21 -4.14 15.29
CA ASN A 292 -3.77 -3.72 16.63
C ASN A 292 -2.39 -4.28 16.99
N MET A 293 -2.15 -5.56 16.72
CA MET A 293 -0.82 -6.16 16.91
C MET A 293 0.22 -5.42 16.09
N CYS A 294 -0.05 -5.20 14.80
CA CYS A 294 0.84 -4.48 13.88
C CYS A 294 1.12 -3.03 14.34
N HIS A 295 0.09 -2.31 14.80
CA HIS A 295 0.23 -0.95 15.30
C HIS A 295 1.06 -0.85 16.60
N GLN A 296 1.09 -1.91 17.41
CA GLN A 296 1.89 -1.96 18.64
C GLN A 296 3.35 -2.34 18.40
N LEU A 297 3.69 -2.88 17.23
CA LEU A 297 5.07 -3.24 16.89
C LEU A 297 5.95 -2.00 16.79
N ASN A 298 7.17 -2.15 17.31
CA ASN A 298 8.24 -1.16 17.24
C ASN A 298 9.60 -1.85 17.03
N ASN A 299 10.65 -1.07 16.78
CA ASN A 299 11.99 -1.58 16.46
C ASN A 299 12.62 -2.47 17.55
N PHE A 300 12.10 -2.44 18.78
CA PHE A 300 12.58 -3.24 19.92
C PHE A 300 11.63 -4.38 20.29
N SER A 301 10.57 -4.59 19.50
CA SER A 301 9.59 -5.65 19.77
C SER A 301 10.23 -7.03 19.63
N LYS A 302 9.95 -7.91 20.59
CA LYS A 302 10.42 -9.30 20.55
C LYS A 302 9.70 -10.05 19.44
N GLY A 303 10.41 -10.92 18.71
CA GLY A 303 9.81 -11.75 17.65
C GLY A 303 9.67 -11.07 16.29
N ILE A 304 10.24 -9.87 16.10
CA ILE A 304 10.46 -9.32 14.76
C ILE A 304 11.48 -10.19 14.02
N ASN A 305 11.15 -10.62 12.81
CA ASN A 305 11.98 -11.51 12.00
C ASN A 305 11.99 -11.03 10.55
N TYR A 306 13.01 -11.43 9.81
CA TYR A 306 13.00 -11.31 8.36
C TYR A 306 12.13 -12.43 7.79
N TYR A 307 11.10 -12.05 7.04
CA TYR A 307 10.21 -12.97 6.35
C TYR A 307 10.49 -12.87 4.84
N GLY A 308 11.06 -13.93 4.26
CA GLY A 308 11.37 -13.95 2.84
C GLY A 308 10.11 -13.99 1.96
N GLY A 309 10.13 -13.26 0.84
CA GLY A 309 9.00 -13.18 -0.09
C GLY A 309 8.00 -12.07 0.22
N ILE A 310 8.14 -11.32 1.33
CA ILE A 310 7.35 -10.10 1.57
C ILE A 310 7.72 -9.01 0.56
N GLU A 311 8.98 -8.95 0.12
CA GLU A 311 9.42 -8.09 -0.97
C GLU A 311 8.77 -8.43 -2.33
N LYS A 312 8.13 -9.60 -2.44
CA LYS A 312 7.35 -10.03 -3.61
C LYS A 312 5.85 -9.76 -3.45
N TYR A 313 5.43 -9.13 -2.36
CA TYR A 313 4.04 -8.70 -2.19
C TYR A 313 3.71 -7.74 -3.32
N ASP A 314 2.87 -8.21 -4.24
CA ASP A 314 2.59 -7.51 -5.45
C ASP A 314 1.57 -6.39 -5.18
N PRO A 315 1.96 -5.10 -5.24
CA PRO A 315 0.99 -4.01 -5.14
C PRO A 315 -0.09 -4.10 -6.23
N THR A 316 0.17 -4.85 -7.32
CA THR A 316 -0.78 -5.10 -8.39
C THR A 316 -1.93 -6.02 -7.98
N ILE A 317 -1.85 -6.80 -6.89
CA ILE A 317 -3.03 -7.50 -6.36
C ILE A 317 -4.06 -6.48 -5.88
N PHE A 318 -3.63 -5.42 -5.19
CA PHE A 318 -4.52 -4.33 -4.80
C PHE A 318 -5.05 -3.56 -6.02
N PHE A 319 -4.18 -3.22 -6.99
CA PHE A 319 -4.65 -2.59 -8.24
C PHE A 319 -5.57 -3.51 -9.06
N GLY A 320 -5.35 -4.82 -9.05
CA GLY A 320 -6.19 -5.81 -9.72
C GLY A 320 -7.56 -5.92 -9.06
N PHE A 321 -7.64 -5.90 -7.72
CA PHE A 321 -8.92 -5.78 -7.00
C PHE A 321 -9.65 -4.49 -7.36
N ASN A 322 -8.94 -3.36 -7.43
CA ASN A 322 -9.54 -2.08 -7.82
C ASN A 322 -10.03 -2.08 -9.27
N VAL A 323 -9.22 -2.59 -10.21
CA VAL A 323 -9.60 -2.70 -11.64
C VAL A 323 -10.76 -3.68 -11.81
N GLN A 324 -10.80 -4.78 -11.05
CA GLN A 324 -11.89 -5.75 -11.10
C GLN A 324 -13.19 -5.17 -10.54
N GLN A 325 -13.11 -4.38 -9.47
CA GLN A 325 -14.25 -3.65 -8.92
C GLN A 325 -14.75 -2.58 -9.90
N GLU A 326 -13.85 -1.84 -10.54
CA GLU A 326 -14.19 -0.83 -11.53
C GLU A 326 -14.82 -1.43 -12.80
N ILE A 327 -14.36 -2.60 -13.26
CA ILE A 327 -15.01 -3.37 -14.34
C ILE A 327 -16.44 -3.75 -13.94
N PHE A 328 -16.63 -4.28 -12.74
CA PHE A 328 -17.95 -4.70 -12.24
C PHE A 328 -18.93 -3.52 -12.16
N ASP A 329 -18.49 -2.38 -11.64
CA ASP A 329 -19.30 -1.17 -11.57
C ASP A 329 -19.66 -0.64 -12.97
N LEU A 330 -18.73 -0.71 -13.94
CA LEU A 330 -18.98 -0.30 -15.32
C LEU A 330 -19.96 -1.24 -16.04
N GLU A 331 -19.86 -2.55 -15.82
CA GLU A 331 -20.78 -3.56 -16.38
C GLU A 331 -22.22 -3.31 -15.93
N LYS A 332 -22.40 -3.03 -14.63
CA LYS A 332 -23.70 -2.66 -14.07
C LYS A 332 -24.25 -1.38 -14.71
N ASN A 333 -23.40 -0.36 -14.91
CA ASN A 333 -23.79 0.88 -15.56
C ASN A 333 -24.20 0.67 -17.03
N ILE A 334 -23.49 -0.20 -17.77
CA ILE A 334 -23.84 -0.58 -19.15
C ILE A 334 -25.22 -1.26 -19.19
N GLU A 335 -25.49 -2.17 -18.25
CA GLU A 335 -26.78 -2.85 -18.16
C GLU A 335 -27.93 -1.88 -17.84
N LEU A 336 -27.70 -0.94 -16.92
CA LEU A 336 -28.66 0.13 -16.62
C LEU A 336 -28.92 1.05 -17.82
N LEU A 337 -27.88 1.40 -18.60
CA LEU A 337 -28.02 2.19 -19.82
C LEU A 337 -28.81 1.44 -20.90
N LYS A 338 -28.52 0.14 -21.11
CA LYS A 338 -29.28 -0.73 -22.03
C LYS A 338 -30.74 -0.80 -21.63
N LYS A 339 -31.02 -1.01 -20.34
CA LYS A 339 -32.37 -1.01 -19.81
C LYS A 339 -33.08 0.34 -20.01
N ALA A 340 -32.41 1.45 -19.73
CA ALA A 340 -32.98 2.79 -19.93
C ALA A 340 -33.35 3.06 -21.39
N ILE A 341 -32.57 2.57 -22.36
CA ILE A 341 -32.90 2.65 -23.80
C ILE A 341 -34.17 1.86 -24.10
N VAL A 342 -34.26 0.61 -23.61
CA VAL A 342 -35.44 -0.25 -23.80
C VAL A 342 -36.68 0.38 -23.15
N ASP A 343 -36.55 0.92 -21.93
CA ASP A 343 -37.65 1.56 -21.21
C ASP A 343 -38.17 2.81 -21.93
N LYS A 344 -37.35 3.48 -22.75
CA LYS A 344 -37.76 4.63 -23.59
C LYS A 344 -38.32 4.23 -24.96
N SER A 345 -38.11 3.00 -25.42
CA SER A 345 -38.66 2.48 -26.69
C SER A 345 -40.20 2.46 -26.70
N ASN A 346 -40.82 1.98 -25.61
CA ASN A 346 -42.27 1.88 -25.54
C ASN A 346 -42.98 3.26 -25.53
N PRO A 347 -42.56 4.22 -24.68
CA PRO A 347 -43.06 5.60 -24.76
C PRO A 347 -42.87 6.24 -26.15
N MET A 348 -41.71 6.02 -26.77
CA MET A 348 -41.43 6.51 -28.13
C MET A 348 -42.42 5.95 -29.16
N ARG A 349 -42.64 4.63 -29.16
CA ARG A 349 -43.61 3.97 -30.05
C ARG A 349 -45.01 4.50 -29.84
N VAL A 350 -45.43 4.72 -28.60
CA VAL A 350 -46.74 5.30 -28.27
C VAL A 350 -46.86 6.72 -28.83
N ALA A 351 -45.86 7.57 -28.59
CA ALA A 351 -45.85 8.95 -29.10
C ALA A 351 -45.88 9.00 -30.64
N GLN A 352 -45.06 8.18 -31.31
CA GLN A 352 -45.05 8.05 -32.77
C GLN A 352 -46.39 7.52 -33.32
N THR A 353 -46.96 6.48 -32.72
CA THR A 353 -48.25 5.92 -33.15
C THR A 353 -49.39 6.93 -32.98
N ARG A 354 -49.38 7.70 -31.88
CA ARG A 354 -50.34 8.80 -31.65
C ARG A 354 -50.18 9.91 -32.68
N LEU A 355 -48.94 10.25 -33.04
CA LEU A 355 -48.65 11.27 -34.04
C LEU A 355 -49.09 10.82 -35.44
N GLU A 356 -48.83 9.56 -35.81
CA GLU A 356 -49.25 8.96 -37.09
C GLU A 356 -50.77 8.89 -37.21
N ALA A 357 -51.47 8.42 -36.17
CA ALA A 357 -52.93 8.38 -36.18
C ALA A 357 -53.55 9.76 -36.42
N ARG A 358 -52.90 10.83 -35.93
CA ARG A 358 -53.34 12.21 -36.13
C ARG A 358 -52.99 12.78 -37.50
N SER A 359 -52.02 12.20 -38.22
CA SER A 359 -51.67 12.60 -39.60
C SER A 359 -52.74 12.22 -40.62
N HIS A 360 -53.62 11.28 -40.29
CA HIS A 360 -54.72 10.80 -41.14
C HIS A 360 -56.03 11.59 -41.03
N ARG A 361 -56.07 12.66 -40.21
CA ARG A 361 -57.26 13.53 -40.16
C ARG A 361 -57.47 14.19 -41.52
N LYS A 362 -58.74 14.32 -41.92
CA LYS A 362 -59.10 14.86 -43.25
C LYS A 362 -59.48 16.33 -43.15
N GLU A 363 -59.13 17.06 -44.21
CA GLU A 363 -59.56 18.44 -44.45
C GLU A 363 -59.27 19.37 -43.26
N ILE A 364 -60.31 20.03 -42.73
CA ILE A 364 -60.17 21.10 -41.72
C ILE A 364 -59.78 20.56 -40.33
N GLU A 365 -59.96 19.26 -40.08
CA GLU A 365 -59.58 18.59 -38.83
C GLU A 365 -58.09 18.24 -38.75
N LEU A 366 -57.33 18.36 -39.86
CA LEU A 366 -55.87 18.27 -39.89
C LEU A 366 -55.22 19.58 -39.41
N CYS A 367 -55.59 20.01 -38.21
CA CYS A 367 -55.09 21.23 -37.60
C CYS A 367 -53.84 20.97 -36.73
N ARG A 368 -52.89 21.90 -36.74
CA ARG A 368 -51.75 21.92 -35.80
C ARG A 368 -52.19 22.48 -34.45
N ASP A 369 -53.00 21.70 -33.75
CA ASP A 369 -53.43 22.04 -32.40
C ASP A 369 -52.30 21.80 -31.37
N THR A 370 -52.51 22.27 -30.14
CA THR A 370 -51.54 22.15 -29.06
C THR A 370 -51.15 20.69 -28.75
N ALA A 371 -52.05 19.73 -28.96
CA ALA A 371 -51.77 18.32 -28.73
C ALA A 371 -50.85 17.73 -29.82
N GLN A 372 -51.03 18.16 -31.08
CA GLN A 372 -50.12 17.83 -32.18
C GLN A 372 -48.72 18.34 -31.88
N ASP A 373 -48.58 19.62 -31.50
CA ASP A 373 -47.29 20.21 -31.19
C ASP A 373 -46.62 19.52 -30.00
N ARG A 374 -47.37 19.23 -28.94
CA ARG A 374 -46.85 18.49 -27.76
C ARG A 374 -46.34 17.09 -28.10
N LEU A 375 -47.05 16.34 -28.94
CA LEU A 375 -46.60 15.02 -29.39
C LEU A 375 -45.33 15.11 -30.24
N VAL A 376 -45.20 16.14 -31.09
CA VAL A 376 -43.97 16.39 -31.87
C VAL A 376 -42.79 16.67 -30.95
N TYR A 377 -42.99 17.51 -29.92
CA TYR A 377 -41.94 17.77 -28.91
C TYR A 377 -41.62 16.51 -28.10
N GLU A 378 -42.61 15.73 -27.68
CA GLU A 378 -42.40 14.47 -26.94
C GLU A 378 -41.57 13.47 -27.76
N VAL A 379 -41.90 13.29 -29.05
CA VAL A 379 -41.10 12.43 -29.94
C VAL A 379 -39.68 12.96 -30.06
N LYS A 380 -39.50 14.27 -30.23
CA LYS A 380 -38.16 14.88 -30.32
C LYS A 380 -37.36 14.69 -29.03
N ASP A 381 -37.94 15.00 -27.88
CA ASP A 381 -37.29 14.88 -26.58
C ASP A 381 -36.92 13.43 -26.25
N LEU A 382 -37.79 12.47 -26.59
CA LEU A 382 -37.50 11.04 -26.46
C LEU A 382 -36.40 10.59 -27.43
N GLN A 383 -36.34 11.17 -28.64
CA GLN A 383 -35.34 10.84 -29.65
C GLN A 383 -33.96 11.33 -29.17
N ASP A 384 -33.88 12.59 -28.75
CA ASP A 384 -32.67 13.20 -28.20
C ASP A 384 -32.21 12.45 -26.94
N SER A 385 -33.14 12.05 -26.07
CA SER A 385 -32.84 11.25 -24.87
C SER A 385 -32.27 9.88 -25.22
N ILE A 386 -32.84 9.17 -26.21
CA ILE A 386 -32.36 7.87 -26.67
C ILE A 386 -30.96 8.01 -27.32
N GLU A 387 -30.73 9.07 -28.09
CA GLU A 387 -29.43 9.34 -28.72
C GLU A 387 -28.33 9.61 -27.67
N ILE A 388 -28.63 10.42 -26.65
CA ILE A 388 -27.72 10.66 -25.53
C ILE A 388 -27.40 9.35 -24.79
N LEU A 389 -28.41 8.51 -24.53
CA LEU A 389 -28.23 7.22 -23.88
C LEU A 389 -27.37 6.27 -24.72
N HIS A 390 -27.55 6.24 -26.05
CA HIS A 390 -26.69 5.45 -26.95
C HIS A 390 -25.25 5.95 -26.96
N ARG A 391 -25.03 7.27 -26.99
CA ARG A 391 -23.68 7.84 -26.90
C ARG A 391 -23.01 7.47 -25.59
N LYS A 392 -23.73 7.59 -24.46
CA LYS A 392 -23.22 7.21 -23.14
C LYS A 392 -22.94 5.72 -23.03
N LEU A 393 -23.77 4.88 -23.65
CA LEU A 393 -23.53 3.46 -23.75
C LEU A 393 -22.23 3.16 -24.52
N GLN A 394 -22.02 3.81 -25.65
CA GLN A 394 -20.80 3.65 -26.45
C GLN A 394 -19.54 4.11 -25.68
N GLU A 395 -19.61 5.23 -24.98
CA GLU A 395 -18.53 5.71 -24.10
C GLU A 395 -18.20 4.69 -22.99
N ALA A 396 -19.23 4.14 -22.33
CA ALA A 396 -19.07 3.13 -21.28
C ALA A 396 -18.53 1.80 -21.82
N GLU A 397 -19.02 1.32 -22.97
CA GLU A 397 -18.52 0.09 -23.61
C GLU A 397 -17.05 0.24 -24.06
N ALA A 398 -16.64 1.41 -24.56
CA ALA A 398 -15.25 1.69 -24.90
C ALA A 398 -14.33 1.68 -23.67
N GLN A 399 -14.77 2.29 -22.57
CA GLN A 399 -14.02 2.28 -21.31
C GLN A 399 -13.94 0.87 -20.70
N HIS A 400 -15.01 0.06 -20.80
CA HIS A 400 -15.02 -1.35 -20.38
C HIS A 400 -13.97 -2.16 -21.14
N GLN A 401 -13.93 -2.03 -22.47
CA GLN A 401 -12.92 -2.71 -23.30
C GLN A 401 -11.49 -2.30 -22.95
N GLN A 402 -11.28 -1.01 -22.66
CA GLN A 402 -9.97 -0.51 -22.24
C GLN A 402 -9.54 -1.09 -20.88
N LEU A 403 -10.46 -1.18 -19.91
CA LEU A 403 -10.19 -1.79 -18.60
C LEU A 403 -9.91 -3.29 -18.71
N LEU A 404 -10.65 -4.03 -19.54
CA LEU A 404 -10.39 -5.45 -19.82
C LEU A 404 -9.00 -5.66 -20.44
N LYS A 405 -8.58 -4.79 -21.36
CA LYS A 405 -7.24 -4.83 -21.95
C LYS A 405 -6.15 -4.56 -20.90
N THR A 406 -6.35 -3.58 -20.03
CA THR A 406 -5.44 -3.29 -18.91
C THR A 406 -5.35 -4.51 -17.98
N ARG A 407 -6.49 -5.13 -17.61
CA ARG A 407 -6.53 -6.34 -16.79
C ARG A 407 -5.71 -7.46 -17.42
N SER A 408 -5.96 -7.77 -18.69
CA SER A 408 -5.23 -8.82 -19.42
C SER A 408 -3.72 -8.57 -19.48
N THR A 409 -3.33 -7.31 -19.64
CA THR A 409 -1.90 -6.91 -19.62
C THR A 409 -1.28 -7.17 -18.25
N LEU A 410 -1.98 -6.77 -17.17
CA LEU A 410 -1.52 -7.00 -15.80
C LEU A 410 -1.48 -8.49 -15.44
N GLU A 411 -2.47 -9.28 -15.87
CA GLU A 411 -2.49 -10.75 -15.70
C GLU A 411 -1.30 -11.43 -16.40
N THR A 412 -0.95 -10.95 -17.60
CA THR A 412 0.19 -11.47 -18.36
C THR A 412 1.51 -11.11 -17.69
N ASP A 413 1.67 -9.86 -17.23
CA ASP A 413 2.87 -9.44 -16.51
C ASP A 413 3.01 -10.18 -15.18
N LEU A 414 1.90 -10.41 -14.47
CA LEU A 414 1.84 -11.25 -13.29
C LEU A 414 2.32 -12.67 -13.60
N HIS A 415 1.79 -13.29 -14.66
CA HIS A 415 2.23 -14.63 -15.08
C HIS A 415 3.74 -14.68 -15.35
N ASN A 416 4.27 -13.68 -16.06
CA ASN A 416 5.70 -13.58 -16.38
C ASN A 416 6.55 -13.41 -15.12
N LYS A 417 6.13 -12.57 -14.16
CA LYS A 417 6.81 -12.38 -12.89
C LYS A 417 6.75 -13.63 -12.02
N VAL A 418 5.60 -14.29 -11.94
CA VAL A 418 5.44 -15.58 -11.23
C VAL A 418 6.39 -16.62 -11.82
N ASN A 419 6.47 -16.74 -13.14
CA ASN A 419 7.38 -17.66 -13.81
C ASN A 419 8.86 -17.30 -13.54
N SER A 420 9.22 -16.02 -13.64
CA SER A 420 10.59 -15.54 -13.35
C SER A 420 10.99 -15.85 -11.90
N LEU A 421 10.09 -15.58 -10.96
CA LEU A 421 10.29 -15.88 -9.54
C LEU A 421 10.39 -17.37 -9.26
N PHE A 422 9.63 -18.22 -9.95
CA PHE A 422 9.75 -19.66 -9.87
C PHE A 422 11.12 -20.14 -10.35
N ILE A 423 11.60 -19.61 -11.47
CA ILE A 423 12.94 -19.91 -11.99
C ILE A 423 14.01 -19.52 -10.96
N ASP A 424 13.99 -18.28 -10.47
CA ASP A 424 15.00 -17.80 -9.55
C ASP A 424 14.99 -18.56 -8.21
N ARG A 425 13.80 -18.92 -7.71
CA ARG A 425 13.64 -19.58 -6.41
C ARG A 425 13.90 -21.08 -6.48
N GLU A 426 13.21 -21.78 -7.37
CA GLU A 426 13.18 -23.25 -7.39
C GLU A 426 14.29 -23.82 -8.27
N LYS A 427 14.72 -23.09 -9.31
CA LYS A 427 15.86 -23.51 -10.14
C LYS A 427 17.16 -22.93 -9.61
N CYS A 428 17.30 -21.60 -9.57
CA CYS A 428 18.59 -20.96 -9.27
C CYS A 428 18.98 -21.08 -7.78
N MET A 429 18.10 -20.64 -6.86
CA MET A 429 18.38 -20.73 -5.42
C MET A 429 18.36 -22.17 -4.92
N GLY A 430 17.53 -23.04 -5.51
CA GLY A 430 17.60 -24.49 -5.30
C GLY A 430 18.99 -25.07 -5.58
N LEU A 431 19.60 -24.73 -6.72
CA LEU A 431 20.98 -25.13 -7.06
C LEU A 431 22.05 -24.49 -6.16
N ARG A 432 21.82 -23.25 -5.70
CA ARG A 432 22.76 -22.57 -4.79
C ARG A 432 22.75 -23.14 -3.37
N ARG A 433 21.66 -23.79 -2.91
CA ARG A 433 21.62 -24.47 -1.61
C ARG A 433 22.63 -25.61 -1.49
N SER A 434 23.12 -26.17 -2.60
CA SER A 434 24.20 -27.16 -2.61
C SER A 434 25.61 -26.56 -2.52
N PHE A 435 25.78 -25.24 -2.40
CA PHE A 435 27.09 -24.59 -2.29
C PHE A 435 27.34 -23.93 -0.91
N PRO A 436 28.57 -24.03 -0.36
CA PRO A 436 29.71 -24.77 -0.90
C PRO A 436 29.55 -26.28 -0.68
N ILE A 437 29.83 -27.06 -1.73
CA ILE A 437 30.00 -28.51 -1.61
C ILE A 437 31.24 -28.71 -0.73
N THR A 438 31.03 -29.15 0.50
CA THR A 438 32.13 -29.45 1.42
C THR A 438 32.84 -30.69 0.90
N ALA A 439 33.86 -30.50 0.05
CA ALA A 439 34.84 -31.54 -0.23
C ALA A 439 35.64 -31.75 1.06
N THR A 440 35.20 -32.68 1.89
CA THR A 440 35.98 -33.17 3.04
C THR A 440 37.28 -33.78 2.52
N ILE A 441 38.33 -32.95 2.45
CA ILE A 441 39.71 -33.43 2.36
C ILE A 441 40.06 -33.90 3.77
N LYS A 442 40.06 -35.22 3.97
CA LYS A 442 40.54 -35.86 5.19
C LYS A 442 42.08 -35.81 5.16
N TYR A 443 42.68 -35.14 6.13
CA TYR A 443 44.11 -35.28 6.45
C TYR A 443 44.31 -36.37 7.49
#